data_AF-A0A0N1NLP8-F1
#
_entry.id   AF-A0A0N1NLP8-F1
#
_cell.length_a   1.000
_cell.length_b   1.000
_cell.length_c   1.000
_cell.angle_alpha   90.00
_cell.angle_beta   90.00
_cell.angle_gamma   90.00
#
_symmetry.space_group_name_H-M   'P 1'
#
loop_
_entity.id
_entity.type
_entity.pdbx_description
1 polymer ?
#
loop_
_entity_poly.entity_id
_entity_poly.type
_entity_poly.pdbx_seq_one_letter_code
_entity_poly.pdbx_strand_id
1 'polypeptide(L)'
;MMAEVDRAHALAGDLLREDLPRRWAHTQGVAACARGLAPLVGERAGILEAAAVLHDIGYAPPLVDTGFHPLDGARYLRDAHAADDRVVRLVANHSFALLEAEEILGRYGEDSVVGRFVRRAAPRIHGSVERVRAAAVEVGLAL
;
A
#
# COMPACT_ATOMS: atom_id res chain seq x y z
N MET A 1 -11.65 -10.09 12.34
CA MET A 1 -11.53 -9.54 10.97
C MET A 1 -12.28 -8.22 10.82
N MET A 2 -13.59 -8.12 11.06
CA MET A 2 -14.33 -6.82 11.04
C MET A 2 -13.68 -5.75 11.94
N ALA A 3 -13.36 -6.08 13.19
CA ALA A 3 -12.72 -5.14 14.11
C ALA A 3 -11.35 -4.60 13.64
N GLU A 4 -10.68 -5.28 12.70
CA GLU A 4 -9.41 -4.82 12.14
C GLU A 4 -9.61 -3.88 10.96
N VAL A 5 -10.61 -4.17 10.12
CA VAL A 5 -11.07 -3.27 9.04
C VAL A 5 -11.62 -1.96 9.63
N ASP A 6 -12.43 -2.03 10.69
CA ASP A 6 -13.00 -0.84 11.33
C ASP A 6 -11.90 0.06 11.90
N ARG A 7 -10.87 -0.52 12.53
CA ARG A 7 -9.69 0.21 13.00
C ARG A 7 -8.90 0.84 11.85
N ALA A 8 -8.74 0.12 10.73
CA ALA A 8 -8.07 0.64 9.55
C ALA A 8 -8.80 1.86 8.96
N HIS A 9 -10.14 1.81 8.89
CA HIS A 9 -10.97 2.94 8.46
C HIS A 9 -10.89 4.13 9.41
N ALA A 10 -10.92 3.89 10.74
CA ALA A 10 -10.78 4.94 11.73
C ALA A 10 -9.42 5.64 11.59
N LEU A 11 -8.33 4.87 11.53
CA LEU A 11 -6.97 5.39 11.40
C LEU A 11 -6.78 6.19 10.09
N ALA A 12 -7.23 5.66 8.96
CA ALA A 12 -7.17 6.38 7.69
C ALA A 12 -8.01 7.67 7.74
N GLY A 13 -9.17 7.64 8.39
CA GLY A 13 -10.00 8.81 8.61
C GLY A 13 -9.31 9.88 9.44
N ASP A 14 -8.66 9.51 10.54
CA ASP A 14 -7.95 10.43 11.42
C ASP A 14 -6.76 11.11 10.72
N LEU A 15 -6.10 10.40 9.81
CA LEU A 15 -4.93 10.89 9.09
C LEU A 15 -5.26 11.68 7.81
N LEU A 16 -6.37 11.36 7.14
CA LEU A 16 -6.64 11.87 5.78
C LEU A 16 -7.84 12.80 5.69
N ARG A 17 -8.82 12.74 6.60
CA ARG A 17 -10.12 13.40 6.41
C ARG A 17 -10.01 14.92 6.29
N GLU A 18 -9.28 15.56 7.20
CA GLU A 18 -9.17 17.02 7.26
C GLU A 18 -8.13 17.55 6.26
N ASP A 19 -6.92 17.01 6.27
CA ASP A 19 -5.81 17.55 5.46
C ASP A 19 -5.82 17.06 4.00
N LEU A 20 -6.42 15.90 3.73
CA LEU A 20 -6.35 15.21 2.43
C LEU A 20 -7.72 14.62 1.99
N PRO A 21 -8.81 15.42 1.95
CA PRO A 21 -10.17 14.92 1.77
C PRO A 21 -10.38 14.15 0.45
N ARG A 22 -9.67 14.53 -0.62
CA ARG A 22 -9.70 13.80 -1.90
C ARG A 22 -9.08 12.40 -1.78
N ARG A 23 -7.98 12.26 -1.05
CA ARG A 23 -7.37 10.94 -0.79
C ARG A 23 -8.24 10.11 0.14
N TRP A 24 -8.82 10.73 1.17
CA TRP A 24 -9.79 10.05 2.02
C TRP A 24 -10.98 9.49 1.24
N ALA A 25 -11.56 10.25 0.29
CA ALA A 25 -12.60 9.75 -0.59
C ALA A 25 -12.10 8.61 -1.50
N HIS A 26 -10.88 8.74 -2.02
CA HIS A 26 -10.25 7.71 -2.85
C HIS A 26 -10.05 6.38 -2.11
N THR A 27 -9.41 6.39 -0.94
CA THR A 27 -9.12 5.16 -0.19
C THR A 27 -10.40 4.45 0.26
N GLN A 28 -11.46 5.18 0.61
CA GLN A 28 -12.78 4.61 0.87
C GLN A 28 -13.36 3.90 -0.36
N GLY A 29 -13.27 4.50 -1.55
CA GLY A 29 -13.71 3.88 -2.80
C GLY A 29 -12.94 2.60 -3.14
N VAL A 30 -11.61 2.61 -2.96
CA VAL A 30 -10.77 1.42 -3.17
C VAL A 30 -11.11 0.32 -2.16
N ALA A 31 -11.35 0.67 -0.89
CA ALA A 31 -11.77 -0.29 0.14
C ALA A 31 -13.16 -0.90 -0.17
N ALA A 32 -14.10 -0.10 -0.66
CA ALA A 32 -15.41 -0.61 -1.11
C ALA A 32 -15.26 -1.59 -2.28
N CYS A 33 -14.38 -1.31 -3.23
CA CYS A 33 -14.04 -2.23 -4.32
C CYS A 33 -13.41 -3.53 -3.78
N ALA A 34 -12.43 -3.43 -2.89
CA ALA A 34 -11.78 -4.57 -2.24
C ALA A 34 -12.78 -5.46 -1.49
N ARG A 35 -13.75 -4.86 -0.79
CA ARG A 35 -14.85 -5.58 -0.13
C ARG A 35 -15.70 -6.37 -1.13
N GLY A 36 -15.95 -5.81 -2.31
CA GLY A 36 -16.66 -6.50 -3.39
C GLY A 36 -15.94 -7.76 -3.91
N LEU A 37 -14.62 -7.83 -3.75
CA LEU A 37 -13.80 -9.00 -4.12
C LEU A 37 -13.81 -10.11 -3.06
N ALA A 38 -14.44 -9.91 -1.89
CA ALA A 38 -14.44 -10.87 -0.79
C ALA A 38 -14.77 -12.33 -1.20
N PRO A 39 -15.74 -12.61 -2.09
CA PRO A 39 -16.03 -13.99 -2.53
C PRO A 39 -14.86 -14.68 -3.25
N LEU A 40 -13.97 -13.91 -3.89
CA LEU A 40 -12.82 -14.43 -4.65
C LEU A 40 -11.59 -14.63 -3.77
N VAL A 41 -11.42 -13.77 -2.75
CA VAL A 41 -10.21 -13.76 -1.90
C VAL A 41 -10.40 -14.47 -0.55
N GLY A 42 -11.64 -14.87 -0.22
CA GLY A 42 -11.96 -15.68 0.96
C GLY A 42 -11.52 -15.04 2.27
N GLU A 43 -10.82 -15.80 3.11
CA GLU A 43 -10.32 -15.34 4.43
C GLU A 43 -9.38 -14.13 4.36
N ARG A 44 -8.83 -13.82 3.17
CA ARG A 44 -7.94 -12.67 2.97
C ARG A 44 -8.69 -11.36 2.73
N ALA A 45 -10.02 -11.39 2.62
CA ALA A 45 -10.84 -10.22 2.33
C ALA A 45 -10.60 -9.05 3.29
N GLY A 46 -10.56 -9.31 4.60
CA GLY A 46 -10.33 -8.26 5.58
C GLY A 46 -8.95 -7.61 5.49
N ILE A 47 -7.92 -8.38 5.14
CA ILE A 47 -6.56 -7.87 4.95
C ILE A 47 -6.49 -6.98 3.71
N LEU A 48 -7.15 -7.41 2.62
CA LEU A 48 -7.19 -6.66 1.38
C LEU A 48 -7.94 -5.33 1.57
N GLU A 49 -9.08 -5.35 2.27
CA GLU A 49 -9.85 -4.14 2.57
C GLU A 49 -9.09 -3.19 3.50
N ALA A 50 -8.47 -3.71 4.56
CA ALA A 50 -7.64 -2.91 5.47
C ALA A 50 -6.46 -2.27 4.73
N ALA A 51 -5.74 -3.03 3.90
CA ALA A 51 -4.65 -2.49 3.09
C ALA A 51 -5.15 -1.44 2.08
N ALA A 52 -6.32 -1.67 1.47
CA ALA A 52 -6.92 -0.75 0.51
C ALA A 52 -7.27 0.61 1.14
N VAL A 53 -7.84 0.63 2.36
CA VAL A 53 -8.14 1.92 3.01
C VAL A 53 -6.88 2.63 3.54
N LEU A 54 -5.83 1.86 3.87
CA LEU A 54 -4.59 2.38 4.45
C LEU A 54 -3.49 2.72 3.43
N HIS A 55 -3.61 2.34 2.16
CA HIS A 55 -2.47 2.38 1.22
C HIS A 55 -1.85 3.77 1.06
N ASP A 56 -2.67 4.81 1.11
CA ASP A 56 -2.29 6.20 0.84
C ASP A 56 -2.02 7.01 2.11
N ILE A 57 -2.02 6.41 3.31
CA ILE A 57 -1.82 7.16 4.57
C ILE A 57 -0.44 7.80 4.66
N GLY A 58 0.56 7.27 3.95
CA GLY A 58 1.90 7.85 3.92
C GLY A 58 1.96 9.23 3.25
N TYR A 59 0.88 9.69 2.63
CA TYR A 59 0.75 11.08 2.19
C TYR A 59 0.40 12.06 3.32
N ALA A 60 -0.09 11.57 4.46
CA ALA A 60 -0.47 12.42 5.57
C ALA A 60 0.73 13.24 6.05
N PRO A 61 0.64 14.58 6.18
CA PRO A 61 1.79 15.43 6.52
C PRO A 61 2.59 14.96 7.76
N PRO A 62 1.96 14.46 8.84
CA PRO A 62 2.69 13.97 10.02
C PRO A 62 3.50 12.68 9.77
N LEU A 63 3.24 11.95 8.69
CA LEU A 63 3.84 10.66 8.38
C LEU A 63 4.97 10.77 7.34
N VAL A 64 5.08 11.90 6.65
CA VAL A 64 6.11 12.10 5.61
C VAL A 64 7.49 12.19 6.26
N ASP A 65 8.32 11.19 5.98
CA ASP A 65 9.71 11.07 6.45
C ASP A 65 10.65 11.01 5.23
N THR A 66 10.35 10.12 4.29
CA THR A 66 11.16 9.94 3.07
C THR A 66 10.58 10.65 1.85
N GLY A 67 9.29 11.03 1.90
CA GLY A 67 8.56 11.54 0.74
C GLY A 67 8.09 10.44 -0.21
N PHE A 68 8.36 9.16 0.10
CA PHE A 68 7.85 8.00 -0.63
C PHE A 68 6.72 7.37 0.19
N HIS A 69 5.48 7.74 -0.13
CA HIS A 69 4.30 7.40 0.66
C HIS A 69 4.08 5.89 0.92
N PRO A 70 4.43 4.93 0.04
CA PRO A 70 4.28 3.52 0.36
C PRO A 70 5.20 3.11 1.52
N LEU A 71 6.42 3.66 1.56
CA LEU A 71 7.38 3.39 2.62
C LEU A 71 7.00 4.11 3.92
N ASP A 72 6.64 5.38 3.83
CA ASP A 72 6.27 6.20 4.99
C ASP A 72 5.03 5.64 5.70
N GLY A 73 3.99 5.26 4.94
CA GLY A 73 2.80 4.60 5.49
C GLY A 73 3.11 3.22 6.09
N ALA A 74 3.92 2.39 5.42
CA ALA A 74 4.28 1.07 5.93
C ALA A 74 5.14 1.13 7.20
N ARG A 75 6.08 2.09 7.29
CA ARG A 75 6.88 2.33 8.51
C ARG A 75 5.98 2.70 9.67
N TYR A 76 5.05 3.63 9.46
CA TYR A 76 4.12 4.07 10.49
C TYR A 76 3.24 2.90 11.00
N LEU A 77 2.67 2.10 10.11
CA LEU A 77 1.85 0.94 10.49
C LEU A 77 2.63 -0.12 11.28
N ARG A 78 3.88 -0.36 10.90
CA ARG A 78 4.77 -1.31 11.58
C ARG A 78 5.16 -0.80 12.97
N ASP A 79 5.60 0.44 13.06
CA ASP A 79 6.30 0.96 14.25
C ASP A 79 5.35 1.54 15.29
N ALA A 80 4.29 2.23 14.85
CA ALA A 80 3.37 2.93 15.76
C ALA A 80 2.09 2.14 16.09
N HIS A 81 1.65 1.25 15.19
CA HIS A 81 0.38 0.54 15.31
C HIS A 81 0.50 -0.98 15.41
N ALA A 82 1.71 -1.54 15.28
CA ALA A 82 1.96 -2.99 15.28
C ALA A 82 0.96 -3.77 14.41
N ALA A 83 0.64 -3.22 13.23
CA ALA A 83 -0.34 -3.78 12.32
C ALA A 83 0.10 -5.16 11.79
N ASP A 84 -0.87 -5.96 11.31
CA ASP A 84 -0.57 -7.25 10.68
C ASP A 84 0.46 -7.07 9.54
N ASP A 85 1.50 -7.89 9.60
CA ASP A 85 2.63 -7.93 8.65
C ASP A 85 2.17 -7.96 7.17
N ARG A 86 1.03 -8.60 6.89
CA ARG A 86 0.46 -8.70 5.53
C ARG A 86 -0.08 -7.36 5.07
N VAL A 87 -0.76 -6.61 5.94
CA VAL A 87 -1.24 -5.25 5.65
C VAL A 87 -0.05 -4.33 5.41
N VAL A 88 0.95 -4.36 6.29
CA VAL A 88 2.19 -3.56 6.14
C VAL A 88 2.86 -3.85 4.79
N ARG A 89 2.97 -5.12 4.40
CA ARG A 89 3.55 -5.51 3.10
C ARG A 89 2.72 -5.03 1.92
N LEU A 90 1.39 -5.15 1.97
CA LEU A 90 0.54 -4.66 0.89
C LEU A 90 0.65 -3.14 0.73
N VAL A 91 0.61 -2.38 1.83
CA VAL A 91 0.83 -0.93 1.82
C VAL A 91 2.21 -0.58 1.28
N ALA A 92 3.28 -1.30 1.66
CA ALA A 92 4.62 -1.02 1.14
C ALA A 92 4.79 -1.26 -0.37
N ASN A 93 3.88 -2.00 -1.01
CA ASN A 93 4.01 -2.46 -2.40
C ASN A 93 2.79 -2.11 -3.27
N HIS A 94 1.93 -1.17 -2.83
CA HIS A 94 0.63 -0.92 -3.49
C HIS A 94 0.71 -0.07 -4.74
N SER A 95 1.68 0.85 -4.84
CA SER A 95 1.90 1.57 -6.09
C SER A 95 2.48 0.58 -7.09
N PHE A 96 2.38 0.85 -8.39
CA PHE A 96 3.22 0.18 -9.39
C PHE A 96 4.69 0.53 -9.11
N ALA A 97 5.20 0.20 -7.93
CA ALA A 97 6.47 0.62 -7.40
C ALA A 97 7.62 0.12 -8.29
N LEU A 98 7.34 -0.86 -9.16
CA LEU A 98 8.21 -1.30 -10.23
C LEU A 98 8.33 -0.27 -11.36
N LEU A 99 7.20 0.20 -11.91
CA LEU A 99 7.17 1.23 -12.96
C LEU A 99 7.60 2.60 -12.40
N GLU A 100 7.18 2.94 -11.18
CA GLU A 100 7.63 4.17 -10.50
C GLU A 100 9.13 4.08 -10.14
N ALA A 101 9.65 2.90 -9.78
CA ALA A 101 11.09 2.71 -9.57
C ALA A 101 11.88 2.95 -10.86
N GLU A 102 11.44 2.37 -11.98
CA GLU A 102 12.05 2.59 -13.29
C GLU A 102 12.00 4.06 -13.71
N GLU A 103 10.87 4.74 -13.50
CA GLU A 103 10.72 6.18 -13.76
C GLU A 103 11.65 7.03 -12.87
N ILE A 104 11.75 6.70 -11.57
CA ILE A 104 12.62 7.40 -10.61
C ILE A 104 14.10 7.20 -10.97
N LEU A 105 14.51 5.99 -11.32
CA LEU A 105 15.88 5.70 -11.75
C LEU A 105 16.23 6.45 -13.04
N GLY A 106 15.27 6.55 -13.97
CA GLY A 106 15.42 7.35 -15.19
C GLY A 106 15.52 8.86 -14.95
N ARG A 107 14.78 9.41 -13.97
CA ARG A 107 14.76 10.86 -13.67
C ARG A 107 15.92 11.33 -12.80
N TYR A 108 16.27 10.58 -11.78
CA TYR A 108 17.22 11.03 -10.75
C TYR A 108 18.59 10.36 -10.88
N GLY A 109 18.71 9.34 -11.73
CA GLY A 109 19.93 8.55 -11.88
C GLY A 109 20.12 7.56 -10.72
N GLU A 110 20.74 6.43 -11.04
CA GLU A 110 20.87 5.31 -10.11
C GLU A 110 21.61 5.68 -8.82
N ASP A 111 22.59 6.58 -8.91
CA ASP A 111 23.45 6.99 -7.79
C ASP A 111 22.96 8.23 -7.06
N SER A 112 21.77 8.73 -7.35
CA SER A 112 21.12 9.69 -6.46
C SER A 112 20.73 9.03 -5.14
N VAL A 113 20.49 9.85 -4.11
CA VAL A 113 19.96 9.36 -2.83
C VAL A 113 18.67 8.57 -3.07
N VAL A 114 17.77 9.13 -3.88
CA VAL A 114 16.49 8.49 -4.26
C VAL A 114 16.73 7.20 -5.06
N GLY A 115 17.63 7.22 -6.05
CA GLY A 115 17.97 6.06 -6.87
C GLY A 115 18.54 4.89 -6.05
N ARG A 116 19.40 5.15 -5.07
CA ARG A 116 19.91 4.12 -4.15
C ARG A 116 18.82 3.51 -3.27
N PHE A 117 17.88 4.32 -2.78
CA PHE A 117 16.74 3.82 -2.01
C PHE A 117 15.85 2.92 -2.86
N VAL A 118 15.53 3.35 -4.08
CA VAL A 118 14.75 2.58 -5.04
C VAL A 118 15.42 1.26 -5.39
N ARG A 119 16.73 1.28 -5.69
CA ARG A 119 17.51 0.06 -5.99
C ARG A 119 17.46 -0.97 -4.86
N ARG A 120 17.46 -0.49 -3.62
CA ARG A 120 17.41 -1.34 -2.43
C ARG A 120 16.01 -1.88 -2.14
N ALA A 121 14.96 -1.16 -2.55
CA ALA A 121 13.58 -1.59 -2.45
C ALA A 121 13.16 -2.53 -3.60
N ALA A 122 13.76 -2.39 -4.78
CA ALA A 122 13.39 -3.09 -6.02
C ALA A 122 13.24 -4.63 -5.90
N PRO A 123 14.12 -5.38 -5.20
CA PRO A 123 13.95 -6.82 -5.07
C PRO A 123 12.69 -7.21 -4.28
N ARG A 124 12.30 -6.40 -3.28
CA ARG A 124 11.09 -6.63 -2.49
C ARG A 124 9.83 -6.30 -3.29
N ILE A 125 9.90 -5.26 -4.12
CA ILE A 125 8.86 -4.85 -5.06
C ILE A 125 8.62 -5.94 -6.12
N HIS A 126 9.69 -6.41 -6.78
CA HIS A 126 9.63 -7.52 -7.75
C HIS A 126 8.97 -8.75 -7.13
N GLY A 127 9.43 -9.17 -5.95
CA GLY A 127 8.85 -10.33 -5.27
C GLY A 127 7.37 -10.17 -4.95
N SER A 128 6.88 -8.96 -4.66
CA SER A 128 5.46 -8.71 -4.42
C SER A 128 4.63 -8.78 -5.69
N VAL A 129 5.10 -8.18 -6.79
CA VAL A 129 4.44 -8.23 -8.10
C VAL A 129 4.33 -9.68 -8.60
N GLU A 130 5.42 -10.45 -8.52
CA GLU A 130 5.43 -11.85 -8.97
C GLU A 130 4.45 -12.72 -8.17
N ARG A 131 4.31 -12.49 -6.86
CA ARG A 131 3.32 -13.22 -6.04
C ARG A 131 1.88 -12.88 -6.42
N VAL A 132 1.59 -11.61 -6.74
CA VAL A 132 0.26 -11.18 -7.19
C VAL A 132 -0.04 -11.73 -8.58
N ARG A 133 0.94 -11.70 -9.50
CA ARG A 133 0.81 -12.30 -10.85
C ARG A 133 0.57 -13.79 -10.76
N ALA A 134 1.34 -14.52 -9.96
CA ALA A 134 1.16 -15.96 -9.76
C ALA A 134 -0.23 -16.28 -9.19
N ALA A 135 -0.65 -15.57 -8.14
CA ALA A 135 -1.98 -15.75 -7.54
C ALA A 135 -3.12 -15.39 -8.51
N ALA A 136 -2.96 -14.35 -9.34
CA ALA A 136 -3.93 -13.97 -10.35
C ALA A 136 -4.08 -15.05 -11.43
N VAL A 137 -2.96 -15.63 -11.88
CA VAL A 137 -2.96 -16.75 -12.83
C VAL A 137 -3.66 -17.98 -12.24
N GLU A 138 -3.44 -18.30 -10.96
CA GLU A 138 -4.11 -19.41 -10.28
C GLU A 138 -5.64 -19.26 -10.23
N VAL A 139 -6.15 -18.02 -10.21
CA VAL A 139 -7.60 -17.73 -10.22
C VAL A 139 -8.14 -17.36 -11.60
N GLY A 140 -7.35 -17.55 -12.67
CA GLY A 140 -7.78 -17.33 -14.06
C GLY A 140 -7.85 -15.86 -14.50
N LEU A 141 -7.21 -14.94 -13.77
CA LEU A 141 -7.08 -13.53 -14.13
C LEU A 141 -5.77 -13.30 -14.89
N ALA A 142 -5.85 -12.70 -16.08
CA ALA A 142 -4.67 -12.27 -16.83
C ALA A 142 -4.26 -10.84 -16.41
N LEU A 143 -3.02 -10.68 -15.93
CA LEU A 143 -2.39 -9.40 -15.55
C LEU A 143 -1.14 -9.13 -16.40
#